data_AF-A0A366LYI0-F1
#
_entry.id   AF-A0A366LYI0-F1
#
_cell.length_a   1.000
_cell.length_b   1.000
_cell.length_c   1.000
_cell.angle_alpha   90.00
_cell.angle_beta   90.00
_cell.angle_gamma   90.00
#
_symmetry.space_group_name_H-M   'P 1'
#
loop_
_entity.id
_entity.type
_entity.pdbx_description
1 polymer ?
#
loop_
_entity_poly.entity_id
_entity_poly.type
_entity_poly.pdbx_seq_one_letter_code
_entity_poly.pdbx_strand_id
1 'polypeptide(L)'
;MSRAFQDPAGARHGIPTYRWRAAPPYLLTLRQLTARGLRPHGRQAQAQVLRRTRRHGAHGVRAVYLYDVRLALPNRTRRKCAA
;
A
#
# COMPACT_ATOMS: atom_id res chain seq x y z
N MET A 1 12.45 1.52 15.70
CA MET A 1 11.24 1.51 14.81
C MET A 1 10.02 1.91 15.64
N SER A 2 9.27 2.94 15.26
CA SER A 2 8.17 3.45 16.11
C SER A 2 6.94 2.55 16.03
N ARG A 3 6.61 1.84 17.12
CA ARG A 3 5.34 1.11 17.32
C ARG A 3 4.10 2.02 17.29
N ALA A 4 4.29 3.33 17.40
CA ALA A 4 3.25 4.35 17.48
C ALA A 4 2.23 4.33 16.32
N PHE A 5 2.59 3.75 15.17
CA PHE A 5 1.73 3.68 13.99
C PHE A 5 1.00 2.35 13.82
N GLN A 6 1.18 1.39 14.73
CA GLN A 6 0.55 0.09 14.57
C GLN A 6 -0.88 0.11 15.12
N ASP A 7 -1.85 -0.04 14.22
CA ASP A 7 -3.29 -0.07 14.48
C ASP A 7 -3.96 -1.04 13.48
N PRO A 8 -3.83 -2.37 13.69
CA PRO A 8 -4.39 -3.36 12.78
C PRO A 8 -5.93 -3.36 12.77
N ALA A 9 -6.58 -2.87 13.84
CA ALA A 9 -8.03 -2.75 13.94
C ALA A 9 -8.59 -1.52 13.19
N GLY A 10 -7.75 -0.53 12.88
CA GLY A 10 -8.19 0.73 12.28
C GLY A 10 -8.95 1.65 13.24
N ALA A 11 -8.87 1.40 14.55
CA ALA A 11 -9.62 2.14 15.56
C ALA A 11 -9.18 3.60 15.69
N ARG A 12 -7.92 3.91 15.35
CA ARG A 12 -7.33 5.25 15.45
C ARG A 12 -7.34 6.00 14.14
N HIS A 13 -7.21 5.28 13.03
CA HIS A 13 -6.99 5.88 11.70
C HIS A 13 -8.13 5.60 10.70
N GLY A 14 -9.20 4.93 11.13
CA GLY A 14 -10.35 4.57 10.30
C GLY A 14 -10.12 3.38 9.37
N ILE A 15 -8.86 3.11 8.99
CA ILE A 15 -8.45 1.92 8.24
C ILE A 15 -7.27 1.23 8.93
N PRO A 16 -7.12 -0.10 8.75
CA PRO A 16 -5.96 -0.84 9.25
C PRO A 16 -4.66 -0.14 8.89
N THR A 17 -3.90 0.25 9.90
CA THR A 17 -2.66 1.00 9.75
C THR A 17 -1.51 0.20 10.32
N TYR A 18 -0.50 -0.03 9.49
CA TYR A 18 0.69 -0.78 9.87
C TYR A 18 1.89 0.15 9.99
N ARG A 19 2.82 -0.19 10.89
CA ARG A 19 4.15 0.43 10.84
C ARG A 19 4.91 -0.05 9.61
N TRP A 20 5.92 0.69 9.20
CA TRP A 20 6.83 0.30 8.11
C TRP A 20 7.34 -1.14 8.28
N ARG A 21 7.20 -1.97 7.23
CA ARG A 21 7.55 -3.41 7.18
C ARG A 21 6.74 -4.35 8.06
N ALA A 22 5.62 -3.92 8.65
CA ALA A 22 4.74 -4.79 9.44
C ALA A 22 3.44 -5.16 8.72
N ALA A 23 3.27 -4.73 7.47
CA ALA A 23 2.09 -5.07 6.69
C ALA A 23 2.11 -6.56 6.30
N PRO A 24 0.96 -7.25 6.38
CA PRO A 24 0.81 -8.62 5.90
C PRO A 24 1.18 -8.78 4.42
N PRO A 25 1.67 -9.95 3.98
CA PRO A 25 2.17 -10.16 2.62
C PRO A 25 1.09 -10.11 1.53
N TYR A 26 -0.18 -10.30 1.89
CA TYR A 26 -1.31 -10.16 0.97
C TYR A 26 -1.66 -8.69 0.68
N LEU A 27 -1.11 -7.74 1.45
CA LEU A 27 -1.30 -6.31 1.25
C LEU A 27 -0.08 -5.69 0.54
N LEU A 28 -0.32 -5.18 -0.65
CA LEU A 28 0.72 -4.63 -1.52
C LEU A 28 0.46 -3.18 -1.87
N THR A 29 1.54 -2.42 -2.04
CA THR A 29 1.46 -1.07 -2.60
C THR A 29 1.06 -1.11 -4.07
N LEU A 30 0.52 0.00 -4.60
CA LEU A 30 0.19 0.13 -6.02
C LEU A 30 1.36 -0.26 -6.93
N ARG A 31 2.57 0.22 -6.61
CA ARG A 31 3.79 -0.09 -7.37
C ARG A 31 4.09 -1.59 -7.38
N GLN A 32 3.89 -2.27 -6.25
CA GLN A 32 4.09 -3.72 -6.15
C GLN A 32 3.00 -4.51 -6.91
N LEU A 33 1.75 -4.05 -6.92
CA LEU A 33 0.69 -4.65 -7.75
C LEU A 33 0.99 -4.50 -9.24
N THR A 34 1.34 -3.28 -9.69
CA THR A 34 1.65 -3.03 -11.11
C THR A 34 2.84 -3.85 -11.58
N ALA A 35 3.88 -4.03 -10.74
CA ALA A 35 5.02 -4.89 -11.04
C ALA A 35 4.62 -6.36 -11.23
N ARG A 36 3.51 -6.81 -10.61
CA ARG A 36 2.92 -8.14 -10.78
C ARG A 36 1.90 -8.21 -11.93
N GLY A 37 1.74 -7.15 -12.72
CA GLY A 37 0.71 -7.07 -13.74
C GLY A 37 -0.70 -7.02 -13.18
N LEU A 38 -0.87 -6.60 -11.92
CA LEU A 38 -2.16 -6.48 -11.24
C LEU A 38 -2.55 -5.01 -11.09
N ARG A 39 -3.84 -4.75 -10.92
CA ARG A 39 -4.37 -3.43 -10.60
C ARG A 39 -5.47 -3.49 -9.55
N PRO A 40 -5.58 -2.48 -8.67
CA PRO A 40 -6.72 -2.35 -7.78
C PRO A 40 -7.97 -2.11 -8.63
N HIS A 41 -8.93 -3.01 -8.57
CA HIS A 41 -10.13 -2.97 -9.41
C HIS A 41 -11.15 -1.94 -8.87
N GLY A 42 -10.80 -0.65 -8.90
CA GLY A 42 -11.64 0.43 -8.38
C GLY A 42 -11.85 0.39 -6.86
N ARG A 43 -11.10 -0.48 -6.15
CA ARG A 43 -11.22 -0.62 -4.70
C ARG A 43 -10.47 0.51 -3.99
N GLN A 44 -11.05 0.95 -2.88
CA GLN A 44 -10.38 1.85 -1.93
C GLN A 44 -9.19 1.14 -1.28
N ALA A 45 -8.31 1.89 -0.61
CA ALA A 45 -7.19 1.31 0.14
C ALA A 45 -7.72 0.45 1.30
N GLN A 46 -7.31 -0.83 1.36
CA GLN A 46 -7.71 -1.74 2.45
C GLN A 46 -6.90 -1.47 3.73
N ALA A 47 -5.70 -0.92 3.57
CA ALA A 47 -4.84 -0.57 4.68
C ALA A 47 -3.88 0.55 4.28
N GLN A 48 -3.18 1.10 5.25
CA GLN A 48 -2.10 2.03 5.00
C GLN A 48 -0.88 1.72 5.87
N VAL A 49 0.27 2.22 5.45
CA VAL A 49 1.51 2.21 6.23
C VAL A 49 1.88 3.63 6.57
N LEU A 50 1.96 3.96 7.85
CA LEU A 50 2.51 5.23 8.30
C LEU A 50 3.99 5.07 8.62
N ARG A 51 4.81 5.98 8.11
CA ARG A 51 6.24 6.04 8.41
C ARG A 51 6.70 7.47 8.62
N ARG A 52 7.59 7.67 9.58
CA ARG A 52 8.35 8.91 9.71
C ARG A 52 9.40 8.98 8.60
N THR A 53 9.40 10.07 7.86
CA THR A 53 10.42 10.40 6.87
C THR A 53 11.28 11.53 7.41
N ARG A 54 12.61 11.38 7.23
CA ARG A 54 13.61 12.40 7.58
C ARG A 54 14.27 13.01 6.34
N ARG A 55 13.72 12.77 5.14
CA ARG A 55 14.27 13.35 3.90
C ARG A 55 14.10 14.87 3.93
N HIS A 56 15.17 15.59 3.56
CA HIS A 56 15.14 17.04 3.34
C HIS A 56 13.95 17.43 2.44
N GLY A 57 13.15 18.40 2.89
CA GLY A 57 11.94 18.87 2.19
C GLY A 57 10.66 18.05 2.41
N ALA A 58 10.74 16.91 3.11
CA ALA A 58 9.57 16.10 3.46
C ALA A 58 9.72 15.54 4.88
N HIS A 59 9.95 16.42 5.85
CA HIS A 59 9.94 16.07 7.27
C HIS A 59 8.50 15.82 7.72
N GLY A 60 8.23 14.64 8.28
CA GLY A 60 6.89 14.31 8.79
C GLY A 60 6.50 12.84 8.69
N VAL A 61 5.20 12.59 8.82
CA VAL A 61 4.59 11.26 8.66
C VAL A 61 4.06 11.12 7.24
N ARG A 62 4.46 10.06 6.55
CA ARG A 62 3.95 9.70 5.22
C ARG A 62 3.09 8.45 5.31
N ALA A 63 1.93 8.52 4.66
CA ALA A 63 1.06 7.37 4.41
C ALA A 63 1.43 6.70 3.09
N VAL A 64 1.40 5.37 3.08
CA VAL A 64 1.50 4.55 1.87
C VAL A 64 0.30 3.63 1.86
N TYR A 65 -0.54 3.74 0.83
CA TYR A 65 -1.74 2.92 0.71
C TYR A 65 -1.41 1.50 0.26
N LEU A 66 -2.13 0.55 0.85
CA LEU A 66 -2.02 -0.87 0.61
C LEU A 66 -3.34 -1.44 0.10
N TYR A 67 -3.19 -2.40 -0.81
CA TYR A 67 -4.28 -3.04 -1.51
C TYR A 67 -4.16 -4.55 -1.40
N ASP A 68 -5.29 -5.23 -1.27
CA ASP A 68 -5.31 -6.68 -1.18
C ASP A 68 -5.06 -7.32 -2.56
N VAL A 69 -4.01 -8.14 -2.65
CA VAL A 69 -3.64 -8.86 -3.87
C VAL A 69 -4.72 -9.86 -4.31
N ARG A 70 -5.47 -10.44 -3.38
CA ARG A 70 -6.54 -11.43 -3.66
C ARG A 70 -7.75 -10.78 -4.34
N LEU A 71 -7.90 -9.47 -4.15
CA LEU A 71 -8.97 -8.67 -4.73
C LEU A 71 -8.52 -7.90 -5.97
N ALA A 72 -7.23 -7.93 -6.29
CA ALA A 72 -6.67 -7.30 -7.45
C ALA A 72 -6.98 -8.13 -8.70
N LEU A 73 -7.29 -7.45 -9.78
CA LEU A 73 -7.50 -8.12 -11.07
C LEU A 73 -6.25 -7.99 -11.93
N PRO A 74 -6.01 -8.97 -12.83
CA PRO A 74 -5.06 -8.80 -13.91
C PRO A 74 -5.29 -7.47 -14.61
N ASN A 75 -4.21 -6.73 -14.82
CA ASN A 75 -4.25 -5.55 -15.65
C ASN A 75 -4.70 -6.01 -17.04
N ARG A 76 -5.66 -5.31 -17.65
CA ARG A 76 -5.96 -5.51 -19.07
C ARG A 76 -4.68 -5.08 -19.76
N THR A 77 -3.88 -6.06 -20.14
CA THR A 77 -2.66 -5.84 -20.90
C THR A 77 -3.06 -5.01 -22.10
N ARG A 78 -2.71 -3.72 -22.12
CA ARG A 78 -2.55 -3.04 -23.40
C ARG A 78 -1.42 -3.82 -24.05
N ARG A 79 -1.69 -4.52 -25.16
CA ARG A 79 -0.64 -5.15 -25.97
C ARG A 79 0.49 -4.12 -26.03
N LYS A 80 1.63 -4.41 -25.40
CA LYS A 80 2.85 -3.76 -25.84
C LYS A 80 3.06 -4.38 -27.22
N CYS A 81 2.97 -3.58 -28.28
CA CYS A 81 3.46 -4.02 -29.58
C CYS A 81 4.88 -4.51 -29.31
N ALA A 82 5.14 -5.80 -29.56
CA ALA A 82 6.50 -6.30 -29.55
C ALA A 82 7.24 -5.54 -30.67
N ALA A 83 8.30 -4.83 -30.30
CA ALA A 83 9.25 -4.23 -31.22
C ALA A 83 10.45 -5.16 -31.34
#